data_AF-A0A062BXH7-F1
#
_entry.id   AF-A0A062BXH7-F1
#
_cell.length_a   1.000
_cell.length_b   1.000
_cell.length_c   1.000
_cell.angle_alpha   90.00
_cell.angle_beta   90.00
_cell.angle_gamma   90.00
#
_symmetry.space_group_name_H-M   'P 1'
#
loop_
_entity.id
_entity.type
_entity.pdbx_description
1 polymer ?
#
loop_
_entity_poly.entity_id
_entity_poly.type
_entity_poly.pdbx_seq_one_letter_code
_entity_poly.pdbx_strand_id
1 'polypeptide(L)'
;MSLIKLIDLPSLGDQRGGLVAIESNQSIPFEIRRLYYIFNTTHQSRGFHAHIDLKQIAVCVKGSCRFILDNGHTREEVTLNSPTQGLYIDALTWREMHDFSEDCVLLVLASEHYDESDYIRNYQEFLKEIHKPFIHPLADVQSSSIGSNTRIWQYSVVLKNAQIGMNCNICAHTLIENDVKIGNNVTVKSGVYIWDGITLEDNVFIGPCVAFTNDKKPRSKQYPDSFAKTVIAEGASIGANATILPGIKIGKNALVGAGAVVTKDVPENAIVIGNPAFIKGYIE
;
A
#
# COMPACT_ATOMS: atom_id res chain seq x y z
N MET A 1 -2.71 5.78 12.43
CA MET A 1 -3.76 5.28 13.34
C MET A 1 -3.12 4.17 14.17
N SER A 2 -3.45 4.07 15.46
CA SER A 2 -2.89 3.02 16.34
C SER A 2 -3.39 1.62 15.92
N LEU A 3 -2.53 0.62 16.08
CA LEU A 3 -2.84 -0.80 15.99
C LEU A 3 -3.60 -1.30 17.21
N ILE A 4 -3.40 -0.66 18.36
CA ILE A 4 -4.06 -1.01 19.61
C ILE A 4 -5.52 -0.55 19.55
N LYS A 5 -6.40 -1.50 19.21
CA LYS A 5 -7.85 -1.32 19.20
C LYS A 5 -8.45 -2.08 20.39
N LEU A 6 -8.58 -1.40 21.53
CA LEU A 6 -9.25 -1.96 22.69
C LEU A 6 -10.76 -1.75 22.58
N ILE A 7 -11.52 -2.81 22.83
CA ILE A 7 -12.98 -2.80 22.91
C ILE A 7 -13.36 -2.96 24.38
N ASP A 8 -14.14 -2.02 24.89
CA ASP A 8 -14.74 -2.13 26.22
C ASP A 8 -15.87 -3.15 26.16
N LEU A 9 -15.74 -4.20 26.97
CA LEU A 9 -16.74 -5.26 27.06
C LEU A 9 -17.74 -4.92 28.18
N PRO A 10 -19.05 -5.23 28.00
CA PRO A 10 -20.05 -4.93 29.00
C PRO A 10 -19.73 -5.58 30.35
N SER A 11 -19.38 -4.76 31.34
CA SER A 11 -19.15 -5.20 32.71
C SER A 11 -20.46 -5.10 33.48
N LEU A 12 -21.13 -6.24 33.62
CA LEU A 12 -22.36 -6.37 34.39
C LEU A 12 -21.98 -6.95 35.75
N GLY A 13 -22.43 -6.38 36.85
CA GLY A 13 -22.05 -6.92 38.16
C GLY A 13 -22.87 -6.36 39.30
N ASP A 14 -22.92 -7.13 40.38
CA ASP A 14 -23.49 -6.71 41.65
C ASP A 14 -22.64 -7.26 42.81
N GLN A 15 -23.17 -7.21 44.02
CA GLN A 15 -22.55 -7.73 45.24
C GLN A 15 -22.14 -9.22 45.18
N ARG A 16 -22.58 -9.99 44.16
CA ARG A 16 -22.24 -11.40 43.93
C ARG A 16 -21.03 -11.58 43.01
N GLY A 17 -20.57 -10.53 42.34
CA GLY A 17 -19.43 -10.57 41.42
C GLY A 17 -19.68 -9.87 40.07
N GLY A 18 -18.68 -9.95 39.19
CA GLY A 18 -18.74 -9.43 37.83
C GLY A 18 -19.07 -10.51 36.79
N LEU A 19 -19.69 -10.10 35.70
CA LEU A 19 -20.14 -10.87 34.56
C LEU A 19 -19.83 -10.06 33.29
N VAL A 20 -19.16 -10.69 32.34
CA VAL A 20 -19.03 -10.16 30.98
C VAL A 20 -19.73 -11.13 30.04
N ALA A 21 -20.73 -10.63 29.32
CA ALA A 21 -21.42 -11.35 28.25
C ALA A 21 -20.96 -10.75 26.91
N ILE A 22 -20.38 -11.60 26.05
CA ILE A 22 -19.88 -11.18 24.74
C ILE A 22 -20.81 -11.74 23.67
N GLU A 23 -21.50 -10.84 22.99
CA GLU A 23 -22.44 -11.19 21.93
C GLU A 23 -21.89 -10.80 20.56
N SER A 24 -22.02 -11.71 19.59
CA SER A 24 -21.61 -11.50 18.20
C SER A 24 -22.33 -10.29 17.60
N ASN A 25 -21.61 -9.46 16.84
CA ASN A 25 -22.12 -8.26 16.18
C ASN A 25 -22.79 -7.22 17.12
N GLN A 26 -22.60 -7.34 18.42
CA GLN A 26 -23.07 -6.39 19.43
C GLN A 26 -21.90 -5.91 20.29
N SER A 27 -21.30 -6.82 21.05
CA SER A 27 -20.14 -6.51 21.91
C SER A 27 -18.84 -6.49 21.12
N ILE A 28 -18.80 -7.21 19.98
CA ILE A 28 -17.63 -7.32 19.11
C ILE A 28 -18.05 -7.22 17.63
N PRO A 29 -17.14 -6.84 16.71
CA PRO A 29 -17.50 -6.46 15.34
C PRO A 29 -17.61 -7.64 14.35
N PHE A 30 -17.80 -8.88 14.84
CA PHE A 30 -17.92 -10.07 14.00
C PHE A 30 -18.72 -11.20 14.67
N GLU A 31 -19.10 -12.20 13.87
CA GLU A 31 -19.66 -13.47 14.34
C GLU A 31 -18.59 -14.39 14.92
N ILE A 32 -18.82 -14.91 16.13
CA ILE A 32 -17.91 -15.84 16.79
C ILE A 32 -18.09 -17.23 16.16
N ARG A 33 -17.12 -17.66 15.35
CA ARG A 33 -17.08 -19.04 14.81
C ARG A 33 -16.25 -19.99 15.65
N ARG A 34 -15.33 -19.45 16.45
CA ARG A 34 -14.44 -20.23 17.30
C ARG A 34 -14.07 -19.46 18.56
N LEU A 35 -14.00 -20.20 19.66
CA LEU A 35 -13.52 -19.73 20.95
C LEU A 35 -12.47 -20.71 21.45
N TYR A 36 -11.38 -20.19 21.97
CA TYR A 36 -10.37 -20.97 22.68
C TYR A 36 -9.75 -20.13 23.79
N TYR A 37 -9.13 -20.78 24.77
CA TYR A 37 -8.44 -20.10 25.85
C TYR A 37 -7.07 -20.71 26.08
N ILE A 38 -6.12 -19.86 26.48
CA ILE A 38 -4.76 -20.21 26.82
C ILE A 38 -4.64 -20.05 28.34
N PHE A 39 -4.11 -21.06 29.01
CA PHE A 39 -3.98 -21.13 30.46
C PHE A 39 -2.77 -21.98 30.83
N ASN A 40 -2.31 -21.90 32.09
CA ASN A 40 -1.10 -22.58 32.58
C ASN A 40 0.12 -22.29 31.70
N THR A 41 0.27 -21.02 31.30
CA THR A 41 1.40 -20.57 30.49
C THR A 41 2.70 -20.62 31.29
N THR A 42 3.79 -20.97 30.64
CA THR A 42 5.14 -20.84 31.18
C THR A 42 5.72 -19.48 30.79
N HIS A 43 6.97 -19.18 31.18
CA HIS A 43 7.67 -17.97 30.74
C HIS A 43 8.00 -17.93 29.23
N GLN A 44 7.50 -18.87 28.43
CA GLN A 44 7.72 -18.90 26.99
C GLN A 44 6.72 -18.00 26.25
N SER A 45 7.24 -17.18 25.34
CA SER A 45 6.44 -16.38 24.42
C SER A 45 5.67 -17.25 23.44
N ARG A 46 4.52 -16.75 22.99
CA ARG A 46 3.63 -17.42 22.03
C ARG A 46 3.23 -16.45 20.92
N GLY A 47 2.55 -16.95 19.89
CA GLY A 47 2.18 -16.13 18.73
C GLY A 47 3.17 -16.32 17.59
N PHE A 48 3.85 -15.25 17.17
CA PHE A 48 4.78 -15.22 16.04
C PHE A 48 4.14 -15.64 14.71
N HIS A 49 2.97 -15.09 14.45
CA HIS A 49 2.28 -15.27 13.17
C HIS A 49 1.28 -14.14 12.91
N ALA A 50 0.89 -14.02 11.65
CA ALA A 50 -0.26 -13.25 11.20
C ALA A 50 -1.33 -14.19 10.60
N HIS A 51 -2.50 -13.62 10.31
CA HIS A 51 -3.56 -14.29 9.56
C HIS A 51 -3.88 -13.53 8.28
N ILE A 52 -4.32 -14.21 7.23
CA ILE A 52 -4.71 -13.58 5.97
C ILE A 52 -6.08 -12.92 6.12
N ASP A 53 -7.05 -13.61 6.73
CA ASP A 53 -8.45 -13.18 6.85
C ASP A 53 -8.96 -13.13 8.30
N LEU A 54 -8.41 -13.96 9.20
CA LEU A 54 -8.94 -14.09 10.56
C LEU A 54 -8.80 -12.81 11.38
N LYS A 55 -9.95 -12.35 11.91
CA LYS A 55 -10.06 -11.33 12.95
C LYS A 55 -10.29 -11.97 14.30
N GLN A 56 -9.71 -11.38 15.35
CA GLN A 56 -9.77 -11.91 16.71
C GLN A 56 -10.04 -10.83 17.76
N ILE A 57 -10.60 -11.25 18.89
CA ILE A 57 -10.66 -10.49 20.14
C ILE A 57 -9.96 -11.29 21.22
N ALA A 58 -8.90 -10.74 21.81
CA ALA A 58 -8.16 -11.35 22.92
C ALA A 58 -8.54 -10.65 24.24
N VAL A 59 -8.96 -11.42 25.24
CA VAL A 59 -9.40 -10.94 26.56
C VAL A 59 -8.60 -11.65 27.64
N CYS A 60 -7.87 -10.89 28.46
CA CYS A 60 -7.19 -11.45 29.62
C CYS A 60 -8.19 -11.54 30.77
N VAL A 61 -8.83 -12.71 30.91
CA VAL A 61 -9.89 -12.95 31.90
C VAL A 61 -9.34 -12.95 33.32
N LYS A 62 -8.08 -13.39 33.48
CA LYS A 62 -7.35 -13.35 34.74
C LYS A 62 -5.87 -13.18 34.48
N GLY A 63 -5.17 -12.53 35.41
CA GLY A 63 -3.73 -12.29 35.33
C GLY A 63 -3.38 -11.15 34.36
N SER A 64 -2.23 -11.28 33.70
CA SER A 64 -1.82 -10.35 32.65
C SER A 64 -0.98 -11.02 31.57
N CYS A 65 -0.95 -10.44 30.37
CA CYS A 65 0.01 -10.75 29.33
C CYS A 65 0.26 -9.52 28.44
N ARG A 66 1.44 -9.44 27.81
CA ARG A 66 1.79 -8.36 26.89
C ARG A 66 1.69 -8.83 25.45
N PHE A 67 1.00 -8.07 24.63
CA PHE A 67 0.93 -8.25 23.18
C PHE A 67 1.88 -7.29 22.48
N ILE A 68 2.55 -7.77 21.44
CA ILE A 68 3.20 -6.94 20.43
C ILE A 68 2.44 -7.15 19.13
N LEU A 69 1.99 -6.07 18.50
CA LEU A 69 1.27 -6.06 17.22
C LEU A 69 2.10 -5.31 16.18
N ASP A 70 2.12 -5.83 14.96
CA ASP A 70 2.91 -5.28 13.85
C ASP A 70 2.14 -5.44 12.53
N ASN A 71 1.94 -4.34 11.79
CA ASN A 71 1.25 -4.33 10.49
C ASN A 71 2.22 -4.19 9.30
N GLY A 72 3.50 -4.47 9.51
CA GLY A 72 4.60 -4.31 8.55
C GLY A 72 5.12 -2.87 8.40
N HIS A 73 4.42 -1.88 8.95
CA HIS A 73 4.79 -0.46 8.89
C HIS A 73 5.06 0.14 10.27
N THR A 74 4.28 -0.27 11.26
CA THR A 74 4.33 0.19 12.65
C THR A 74 4.24 -1.02 13.56
N ARG A 75 4.92 -0.94 14.72
CA ARG A 75 4.89 -1.95 15.76
C ARG A 75 4.52 -1.29 17.08
N GLU A 76 3.51 -1.82 17.76
CA GLU A 76 3.00 -1.30 19.03
C GLU A 76 2.86 -2.44 20.05
N GLU A 77 2.89 -2.10 21.34
CA GLU A 77 2.71 -3.07 22.42
C GLU A 77 1.62 -2.64 23.39
N VAL A 78 0.93 -3.63 23.95
CA VAL A 78 -0.16 -3.41 24.91
C VAL A 78 -0.20 -4.54 25.93
N THR A 79 -0.36 -4.19 27.20
CA THR A 79 -0.60 -5.16 28.27
C THR A 79 -2.10 -5.35 28.47
N LEU A 80 -2.57 -6.59 28.41
CA LEU A 80 -3.93 -6.97 28.77
C LEU A 80 -3.93 -7.53 30.19
N ASN A 81 -4.71 -6.92 31.07
CA ASN A 81 -4.81 -7.29 32.49
C ASN A 81 -6.23 -7.05 33.05
N SER A 82 -7.22 -6.89 32.17
CA SER A 82 -8.61 -6.62 32.53
C SER A 82 -9.56 -7.57 31.80
N PRO A 83 -10.50 -8.22 32.51
CA PRO A 83 -11.52 -9.07 31.89
C PRO A 83 -12.59 -8.26 31.13
N THR A 84 -12.64 -6.94 31.33
CA THR A 84 -13.63 -6.05 30.70
C THR A 84 -13.09 -5.34 29.48
N GLN A 85 -11.90 -5.73 28.98
CA GLN A 85 -11.30 -5.17 27.78
C GLN A 85 -10.85 -6.28 26.84
N GLY A 86 -11.25 -6.17 25.57
CA GLY A 86 -10.83 -7.04 24.50
C GLY A 86 -9.90 -6.32 23.53
N LEU A 87 -8.73 -6.89 23.23
CA LEU A 87 -7.87 -6.43 22.16
C LEU A 87 -8.37 -6.97 20.83
N TYR A 88 -8.82 -6.08 19.95
CA TYR A 88 -9.14 -6.43 18.56
C TYR A 88 -7.86 -6.54 17.73
N ILE A 89 -7.70 -7.68 17.10
CA ILE A 89 -6.59 -8.02 16.22
C ILE A 89 -7.17 -8.26 14.83
N ASP A 90 -6.78 -7.42 13.89
CA ASP A 90 -7.27 -7.47 12.51
C ASP A 90 -6.53 -8.54 11.70
N ALA A 91 -7.08 -8.85 10.53
CA ALA A 91 -6.36 -9.58 9.49
C ALA A 91 -5.04 -8.87 9.14
N LEU A 92 -4.07 -9.63 8.64
CA LEU A 92 -2.74 -9.16 8.26
C LEU A 92 -2.03 -8.35 9.37
N THR A 93 -2.24 -8.75 10.63
CA THR A 93 -1.51 -8.22 11.79
C THR A 93 -0.64 -9.32 12.39
N TRP A 94 0.68 -9.13 12.33
CA TRP A 94 1.62 -9.98 13.05
C TRP A 94 1.48 -9.76 14.55
N ARG A 95 1.43 -10.84 15.32
CA ARG A 95 1.27 -10.76 16.76
C ARG A 95 2.15 -11.69 17.54
N GLU A 96 2.62 -11.18 18.66
CA GLU A 96 3.43 -11.90 19.64
C GLU A 96 2.82 -11.69 21.02
N MET A 97 2.94 -12.69 21.88
CA MET A 97 2.45 -12.66 23.25
C MET A 97 3.58 -13.03 24.19
N HIS A 98 3.82 -12.18 25.19
CA HIS A 98 4.95 -12.21 26.11
C HIS A 98 4.47 -11.99 27.54
N ASP A 99 5.35 -12.21 28.52
CA ASP A 99 5.19 -11.81 29.92
C ASP A 99 3.87 -12.25 30.56
N PHE A 100 3.49 -13.51 30.36
CA PHE A 100 2.32 -14.08 31.01
C PHE A 100 2.52 -14.19 32.53
N SER A 101 1.56 -13.69 33.31
CA SER A 101 1.51 -13.96 34.76
C SER A 101 1.21 -15.44 35.01
N GLU A 102 1.60 -15.97 36.17
CA GLU A 102 1.38 -17.39 36.52
C GLU A 102 -0.09 -17.80 36.50
N ASP A 103 -0.99 -16.87 36.84
CA ASP A 103 -2.44 -17.08 36.87
C ASP A 103 -3.15 -16.64 35.57
N CYS A 104 -2.39 -16.39 34.50
CA CYS A 104 -2.92 -15.85 33.26
C CYS A 104 -3.91 -16.82 32.60
N VAL A 105 -5.11 -16.31 32.29
CA VAL A 105 -6.12 -16.96 31.45
C VAL A 105 -6.49 -15.99 30.33
N LEU A 106 -6.06 -16.31 29.12
CA LEU A 106 -6.30 -15.51 27.92
C LEU A 106 -7.35 -16.18 27.04
N LEU A 107 -8.53 -15.59 26.99
CA LEU A 107 -9.63 -15.99 26.11
C LEU A 107 -9.46 -15.35 24.73
N VAL A 108 -9.66 -16.11 23.66
CA VAL A 108 -9.65 -15.58 22.29
C VAL A 108 -10.93 -15.99 21.56
N LEU A 109 -11.61 -14.98 21.03
CA LEU A 109 -12.75 -15.11 20.13
C LEU A 109 -12.27 -14.90 18.70
N ALA A 110 -12.70 -15.74 17.78
CA ALA A 110 -12.25 -15.77 16.40
C ALA A 110 -13.43 -15.71 15.44
N SER A 111 -13.29 -14.87 14.41
CA SER A 111 -14.26 -14.73 13.31
C SER A 111 -14.33 -15.95 12.39
N GLU A 112 -13.31 -16.82 12.39
CA GLU A 112 -13.23 -18.01 11.55
C GLU A 112 -12.84 -19.29 12.32
N HIS A 113 -13.18 -20.45 11.76
CA HIS A 113 -12.71 -21.76 12.23
C HIS A 113 -11.19 -21.90 12.08
N TYR A 114 -10.62 -22.98 12.60
CA TYR A 114 -9.20 -23.26 12.38
C TYR A 114 -8.96 -23.65 10.92
N ASP A 115 -8.08 -22.92 10.27
CA ASP A 115 -7.56 -23.22 8.94
C ASP A 115 -6.06 -22.90 8.94
N GLU A 116 -5.21 -23.89 8.65
CA GLU A 116 -3.76 -23.70 8.61
C GLU A 116 -3.32 -22.83 7.42
N SER A 117 -4.11 -22.80 6.33
CA SER A 117 -3.79 -22.02 5.12
C SER A 117 -3.90 -20.51 5.34
N ASP A 118 -4.61 -20.10 6.39
CA ASP A 118 -4.75 -18.71 6.82
C ASP A 118 -3.53 -18.21 7.64
N TYR A 119 -2.62 -19.10 8.06
CA TYR A 119 -1.46 -18.71 8.89
C TYR A 119 -0.27 -18.26 8.07
N ILE A 120 0.32 -17.13 8.46
CA ILE A 120 1.65 -16.70 8.02
C ILE A 120 2.62 -16.81 9.20
N ARG A 121 3.47 -17.85 9.22
CA ARG A 121 4.36 -18.17 10.35
C ARG A 121 5.78 -17.64 10.21
N ASN A 122 6.16 -17.17 9.04
CA ASN A 122 7.47 -16.57 8.79
C ASN A 122 7.33 -15.05 8.67
N TYR A 123 8.11 -14.32 9.47
CA TYR A 123 8.03 -12.85 9.48
C TYR A 123 8.41 -12.22 8.13
N GLN A 124 9.36 -12.80 7.39
CA GLN A 124 9.74 -12.30 6.06
C GLN A 124 8.64 -12.57 5.02
N GLU A 125 7.91 -13.68 5.14
CA GLU A 125 6.74 -13.94 4.30
C GLU A 125 5.59 -12.97 4.62
N PHE A 126 5.38 -12.67 5.90
CA PHE A 126 4.43 -11.63 6.34
C PHE A 126 4.76 -10.28 5.71
N LEU A 127 6.03 -9.84 5.78
CA LEU A 127 6.44 -8.58 5.15
C LEU A 127 6.28 -8.61 3.62
N LYS A 128 6.49 -9.75 2.97
CA LYS A 128 6.23 -9.89 1.53
C LYS A 128 4.74 -9.75 1.23
N GLU A 129 3.88 -10.34 2.04
CA GLU A 129 2.42 -10.28 1.88
C GLU A 129 1.89 -8.86 2.04
N ILE A 130 2.28 -8.18 3.13
CA ILE A 130 1.87 -6.80 3.44
C ILE A 130 2.27 -5.84 2.33
N HIS A 131 3.47 -6.02 1.79
CA HIS A 131 4.03 -5.11 0.82
C HIS A 131 3.75 -5.53 -0.63
N LYS A 132 2.88 -6.51 -0.88
CA LYS A 132 2.49 -6.85 -2.26
C LYS A 132 1.89 -5.63 -2.95
N PRO A 133 2.14 -5.48 -4.27
CA PRO A 133 1.47 -4.43 -5.02
C PRO A 133 -0.04 -4.68 -5.01
N PHE A 134 -0.80 -3.60 -4.82
CA PHE A 134 -2.25 -3.63 -4.97
C PHE A 134 -2.60 -3.46 -6.45
N ILE A 135 -3.30 -4.44 -7.02
CA ILE A 135 -3.84 -4.36 -8.37
C ILE A 135 -5.37 -4.42 -8.28
N HIS A 136 -6.04 -3.35 -8.72
CA HIS A 136 -7.49 -3.32 -8.73
C HIS A 136 -8.06 -4.42 -9.64
N PRO A 137 -9.14 -5.12 -9.26
CA PRO A 137 -9.76 -6.20 -10.07
C PRO A 137 -10.27 -5.81 -11.48
N LEU A 138 -10.21 -4.52 -11.83
CA LEU A 138 -10.66 -3.97 -13.11
C LEU A 138 -9.49 -3.40 -13.93
N ALA A 139 -8.26 -3.60 -13.47
CA ALA A 139 -7.05 -3.31 -14.24
C ALA A 139 -6.64 -4.55 -15.04
N ASP A 140 -6.08 -4.34 -16.22
CA ASP A 140 -5.46 -5.38 -17.04
C ASP A 140 -3.93 -5.27 -16.91
N VAL A 141 -3.35 -6.11 -16.05
CA VAL A 141 -1.92 -6.07 -15.72
C VAL A 141 -1.26 -7.37 -16.14
N GLN A 142 -0.36 -7.28 -17.11
CA GLN A 142 0.40 -8.41 -17.65
C GLN A 142 1.84 -8.45 -17.11
N SER A 143 2.36 -7.34 -16.58
CA SER A 143 3.72 -7.28 -16.04
C SER A 143 3.83 -8.00 -14.69
N SER A 144 4.91 -8.77 -14.53
CA SER A 144 5.33 -9.34 -13.25
C SER A 144 6.34 -8.46 -12.50
N SER A 145 6.77 -7.34 -13.08
CA SER A 145 7.83 -6.46 -12.57
C SER A 145 7.22 -5.20 -11.95
N ILE A 146 6.48 -5.40 -10.86
CA ILE A 146 5.83 -4.34 -10.10
C ILE A 146 6.36 -4.37 -8.67
N GLY A 147 6.98 -3.28 -8.25
CA GLY A 147 7.58 -3.14 -6.92
C GLY A 147 6.54 -3.15 -5.80
N SER A 148 7.02 -3.42 -4.60
CA SER A 148 6.21 -3.44 -3.39
C SER A 148 5.50 -2.12 -3.12
N ASN A 149 4.34 -2.16 -2.46
CA ASN A 149 3.51 -1.01 -2.11
C ASN A 149 3.01 -0.18 -3.30
N THR A 150 3.27 -0.61 -4.54
CA THR A 150 2.72 0.04 -5.73
C THR A 150 1.23 -0.27 -5.85
N ARG A 151 0.45 0.76 -6.19
CA ARG A 151 -1.01 0.67 -6.37
C ARG A 151 -1.36 0.94 -7.82
N ILE A 152 -2.07 0.00 -8.43
CA ILE A 152 -2.61 0.12 -9.78
C ILE A 152 -4.13 0.11 -9.70
N TRP A 153 -4.74 1.20 -10.16
CA TRP A 153 -6.18 1.45 -10.03
C TRP A 153 -6.96 0.98 -11.27
N GLN A 154 -8.29 0.95 -11.15
CA GLN A 154 -9.23 0.44 -12.14
C GLN A 154 -9.00 0.97 -13.55
N TYR A 155 -9.23 0.12 -14.56
CA TYR A 155 -9.13 0.46 -15.99
C TYR A 155 -7.75 0.93 -16.44
N SER A 156 -6.71 0.62 -15.66
CA SER A 156 -5.33 0.76 -16.10
C SER A 156 -4.91 -0.47 -16.90
N VAL A 157 -4.08 -0.28 -17.92
CA VAL A 157 -3.49 -1.35 -18.73
C VAL A 157 -1.98 -1.30 -18.59
N VAL A 158 -1.35 -2.41 -18.20
CA VAL A 158 0.11 -2.51 -18.05
C VAL A 158 0.62 -3.72 -18.82
N LEU A 159 1.41 -3.49 -19.86
CA LEU A 159 1.92 -4.55 -20.73
C LEU A 159 3.06 -5.34 -20.09
N LYS A 160 3.27 -6.55 -20.60
CA LYS A 160 4.11 -7.59 -20.01
C LYS A 160 5.51 -7.15 -19.60
N ASN A 161 6.19 -6.33 -20.41
CA ASN A 161 7.60 -5.99 -20.20
C ASN A 161 7.83 -4.70 -19.41
N ALA A 162 6.75 -3.99 -19.03
CA ALA A 162 6.84 -2.77 -18.23
C ALA A 162 7.53 -3.04 -16.89
N GLN A 163 8.38 -2.11 -16.44
CA GLN A 163 9.05 -2.18 -15.14
C GLN A 163 8.60 -1.01 -14.27
N ILE A 164 7.98 -1.31 -13.13
CA ILE A 164 7.46 -0.31 -12.19
C ILE A 164 8.10 -0.53 -10.82
N GLY A 165 8.71 0.51 -10.26
CA GLY A 165 9.37 0.48 -8.96
C GLY A 165 8.40 0.37 -7.78
N MET A 166 8.93 0.62 -6.60
CA MET A 166 8.19 0.52 -5.33
C MET A 166 7.39 1.78 -5.05
N ASN A 167 6.32 1.64 -4.25
CA ASN A 167 5.54 2.75 -3.72
C ASN A 167 5.01 3.72 -4.79
N CYS A 168 4.71 3.20 -5.99
CA CYS A 168 4.11 3.99 -7.06
C CYS A 168 2.60 4.05 -6.95
N ASN A 169 1.99 5.08 -7.54
CA ASN A 169 0.54 5.23 -7.60
C ASN A 169 0.09 5.45 -9.05
N ILE A 170 -0.39 4.38 -9.69
CA ILE A 170 -0.84 4.35 -11.08
C ILE A 170 -2.36 4.47 -11.10
N CYS A 171 -2.85 5.70 -11.24
CA CYS A 171 -4.27 6.03 -11.16
C CYS A 171 -5.08 5.46 -12.34
N ALA A 172 -6.41 5.48 -12.21
CA ALA A 172 -7.32 4.86 -13.17
C ALA A 172 -7.16 5.41 -14.60
N HIS A 173 -7.51 4.60 -15.61
CA HIS A 173 -7.43 4.99 -17.03
C HIS A 173 -6.02 5.40 -17.47
N THR A 174 -5.02 4.62 -17.06
CA THR A 174 -3.64 4.76 -17.55
C THR A 174 -3.29 3.61 -18.48
N LEU A 175 -2.34 3.82 -19.38
CA LEU A 175 -1.77 2.77 -20.23
C LEU A 175 -0.25 2.84 -20.12
N ILE A 176 0.39 1.69 -19.93
CA ILE A 176 1.84 1.55 -19.81
C ILE A 176 2.29 0.44 -20.76
N GLU A 177 3.11 0.78 -21.76
CA GLU A 177 3.61 -0.17 -22.75
C GLU A 177 4.83 -0.99 -22.28
N ASN A 178 5.51 -1.68 -23.19
CA ASN A 178 6.50 -2.70 -22.90
C ASN A 178 7.88 -2.10 -22.56
N ASP A 179 8.38 -1.18 -23.37
CA ASP A 179 9.65 -0.48 -23.17
C ASP A 179 9.43 0.76 -22.29
N VAL A 180 8.94 0.52 -21.07
CA VAL A 180 8.69 1.56 -20.07
C VAL A 180 9.38 1.20 -18.76
N LYS A 181 10.07 2.19 -18.20
CA LYS A 181 10.68 2.10 -16.87
C LYS A 181 10.15 3.22 -15.99
N ILE A 182 9.56 2.85 -14.85
CA ILE A 182 9.08 3.74 -13.81
C ILE A 182 9.87 3.44 -12.54
N GLY A 183 10.51 4.47 -11.98
CA GLY A 183 11.26 4.42 -10.73
C GLY A 183 10.39 4.20 -9.50
N ASN A 184 10.91 4.57 -8.34
CA ASN A 184 10.22 4.47 -7.05
C ASN A 184 9.47 5.76 -6.72
N ASN A 185 8.41 5.66 -5.91
CA ASN A 185 7.63 6.80 -5.42
C ASN A 185 7.00 7.66 -6.54
N VAL A 186 6.80 7.08 -7.73
CA VAL A 186 6.23 7.81 -8.87
C VAL A 186 4.71 7.86 -8.76
N THR A 187 4.14 9.04 -8.98
CA THR A 187 2.69 9.20 -9.11
C THR A 187 2.32 9.47 -10.56
N VAL A 188 1.46 8.61 -11.13
CA VAL A 188 0.85 8.79 -12.44
C VAL A 188 -0.64 8.98 -12.25
N LYS A 189 -1.14 10.19 -12.50
CA LYS A 189 -2.57 10.50 -12.40
C LYS A 189 -3.34 9.97 -13.61
N SER A 190 -4.66 10.01 -13.52
CA SER A 190 -5.55 9.42 -14.53
C SER A 190 -5.44 10.03 -15.91
N GLY A 191 -5.74 9.23 -16.94
CA GLY A 191 -5.76 9.67 -18.34
C GLY A 191 -4.37 9.82 -18.96
N VAL A 192 -3.35 9.19 -18.37
CA VAL A 192 -1.95 9.27 -18.84
C VAL A 192 -1.59 7.99 -19.57
N TYR A 193 -1.02 8.13 -20.76
CA TYR A 193 -0.51 7.02 -21.56
C TYR A 193 1.01 7.13 -21.68
N ILE A 194 1.70 6.08 -21.22
CA ILE A 194 3.15 5.97 -21.20
C ILE A 194 3.55 4.94 -22.26
N TRP A 195 3.93 5.46 -23.41
CA TRP A 195 4.36 4.69 -24.59
C TRP A 195 5.78 4.12 -24.45
N ASP A 196 6.10 3.18 -25.32
CA ASP A 196 7.44 2.62 -25.49
C ASP A 196 8.49 3.73 -25.67
N GLY A 197 9.62 3.59 -24.96
CA GLY A 197 10.76 4.50 -24.95
C GLY A 197 10.74 5.53 -23.81
N ILE A 198 9.73 5.52 -22.94
CA ILE A 198 9.60 6.49 -21.84
C ILE A 198 10.19 5.94 -20.55
N THR A 199 11.01 6.77 -19.90
CA THR A 199 11.54 6.52 -18.56
C THR A 199 11.11 7.61 -17.60
N LEU A 200 10.49 7.22 -16.49
CA LEU A 200 10.21 8.09 -15.35
C LEU A 200 11.15 7.67 -14.21
N GLU A 201 12.03 8.56 -13.76
CA GLU A 201 12.91 8.31 -12.62
C GLU A 201 12.15 8.44 -11.28
N ASP A 202 12.86 8.25 -10.17
CA ASP A 202 12.28 8.25 -8.83
C ASP A 202 11.62 9.60 -8.47
N ASN A 203 10.56 9.55 -7.66
CA ASN A 203 9.85 10.73 -7.13
C ASN A 203 9.22 11.63 -8.20
N VAL A 204 9.06 11.15 -9.44
CA VAL A 204 8.38 11.90 -10.50
C VAL A 204 6.88 12.02 -10.24
N PHE A 205 6.32 13.19 -10.53
CA PHE A 205 4.87 13.42 -10.53
C PHE A 205 4.36 13.70 -11.94
N ILE A 206 3.44 12.88 -12.43
CA ILE A 206 2.72 13.09 -13.69
C ILE A 206 1.27 13.46 -13.40
N GLY A 207 0.92 14.71 -13.71
CA GLY A 207 -0.42 15.25 -13.55
C GLY A 207 -1.46 14.57 -14.45
N PRO A 208 -2.77 14.77 -14.16
CA PRO A 208 -3.83 14.12 -14.92
C PRO A 208 -3.81 14.57 -16.38
N CYS A 209 -4.13 13.66 -17.28
CA CYS A 209 -4.21 13.89 -18.72
C CYS A 209 -2.91 14.40 -19.38
N VAL A 210 -1.74 14.20 -18.77
CA VAL A 210 -0.46 14.48 -19.44
C VAL A 210 -0.33 13.57 -20.67
N ALA A 211 -0.03 14.19 -21.80
CA ALA A 211 0.13 13.51 -23.09
C ALA A 211 1.62 13.34 -23.40
N PHE A 212 2.10 12.10 -23.33
CA PHE A 212 3.40 11.75 -23.89
C PHE A 212 3.29 11.38 -25.36
N THR A 213 4.40 11.53 -26.09
CA THR A 213 4.54 11.10 -27.47
C THR A 213 5.93 10.50 -27.68
N ASN A 214 6.07 9.55 -28.62
CA ASN A 214 7.33 8.85 -28.90
C ASN A 214 7.71 8.83 -30.40
N ASP A 215 6.78 9.18 -31.30
CA ASP A 215 7.03 9.35 -32.74
C ASP A 215 7.11 10.83 -33.13
N LYS A 216 8.25 11.24 -33.72
CA LYS A 216 8.49 12.62 -34.18
C LYS A 216 7.72 12.98 -35.44
N LYS A 217 7.32 12.01 -36.26
CA LYS A 217 6.65 12.21 -37.55
C LYS A 217 5.55 11.16 -37.75
N PRO A 218 4.53 11.11 -36.86
CA PRO A 218 3.53 10.07 -36.89
C PRO A 218 2.73 10.09 -38.20
N ARG A 219 2.67 8.93 -38.87
CA ARG A 219 1.89 8.70 -40.09
C ARG A 219 1.24 7.32 -40.01
N SER A 220 -0.02 7.22 -40.42
CA SER A 220 -0.76 5.95 -40.34
C SER A 220 -0.03 4.85 -41.11
N LYS A 221 0.19 3.70 -40.45
CA LYS A 221 0.91 2.52 -40.99
C LYS A 221 2.35 2.80 -41.44
N GLN A 222 2.96 3.86 -40.95
CA GLN A 222 4.37 4.15 -41.13
C GLN A 222 4.99 4.29 -39.76
N TYR A 223 5.96 3.43 -39.47
CA TYR A 223 6.59 3.35 -38.17
C TYR A 223 8.08 3.68 -38.31
N PRO A 224 8.68 4.39 -37.35
CA PRO A 224 10.12 4.59 -37.34
C PRO A 224 10.83 3.26 -37.03
N ASP A 225 12.11 3.15 -37.42
CA ASP A 225 12.95 2.00 -37.04
C ASP A 225 13.10 1.87 -35.51
N SER A 226 13.02 3.00 -34.80
CA SER A 226 13.01 3.07 -33.34
C SER A 226 12.25 4.31 -32.85
N PHE A 227 11.49 4.15 -31.77
CA PHE A 227 10.82 5.28 -31.11
C PHE A 227 11.81 6.18 -30.34
N ALA A 228 11.49 7.46 -30.23
CA ALA A 228 12.31 8.42 -29.51
C ALA A 228 12.21 8.19 -27.99
N LYS A 229 13.34 8.34 -27.29
CA LYS A 229 13.41 8.13 -25.85
C LYS A 229 13.19 9.40 -25.07
N THR A 230 12.16 9.43 -24.23
CA THR A 230 11.82 10.55 -23.36
C THR A 230 12.17 10.19 -21.92
N VAL A 231 12.87 11.07 -21.22
CA VAL A 231 13.30 10.83 -19.83
C VAL A 231 12.79 11.96 -18.95
N ILE A 232 12.03 11.60 -17.92
CA ILE A 232 11.59 12.51 -16.86
C ILE A 232 12.45 12.21 -15.64
N ALA A 233 13.38 13.11 -15.35
CA ALA A 233 14.39 12.89 -14.32
C ALA A 233 13.82 13.04 -12.90
N GLU A 234 14.58 12.56 -11.92
CA GLU A 234 14.18 12.45 -10.52
C GLU A 234 13.49 13.71 -9.99
N GLY A 235 12.37 13.55 -9.28
CA GLY A 235 11.65 14.66 -8.64
C GLY A 235 10.97 15.65 -9.60
N ALA A 236 11.10 15.50 -10.91
CA ALA A 236 10.42 16.37 -11.86
C ALA A 236 8.89 16.21 -11.78
N SER A 237 8.18 17.32 -12.00
CA SER A 237 6.73 17.41 -11.89
C SER A 237 6.14 17.95 -13.19
N ILE A 238 5.24 17.17 -13.79
CA ILE A 238 4.53 17.52 -15.01
C ILE A 238 3.09 17.90 -14.69
N GLY A 239 2.75 19.17 -14.91
CA GLY A 239 1.42 19.71 -14.65
C GLY A 239 0.33 19.07 -15.51
N ALA A 240 -0.90 19.13 -15.01
CA ALA A 240 -2.07 18.57 -15.68
C ALA A 240 -2.18 18.99 -17.16
N ASN A 241 -2.55 18.04 -18.02
CA ASN A 241 -2.81 18.27 -19.44
C ASN A 241 -1.63 18.89 -20.23
N ALA A 242 -0.40 18.77 -19.74
CA ALA A 242 0.79 19.14 -20.50
C ALA A 242 1.10 18.09 -21.57
N THR A 243 1.70 18.52 -22.68
CA THR A 243 2.13 17.66 -23.79
C THR A 243 3.65 17.65 -23.88
N ILE A 244 4.24 16.45 -23.87
CA ILE A 244 5.69 16.24 -24.00
C ILE A 244 5.97 15.68 -25.40
N LEU A 245 6.72 16.44 -26.22
CA LEU A 245 7.14 15.98 -27.54
C LEU A 245 8.15 14.81 -27.43
N PRO A 246 8.38 14.06 -28.52
CA PRO A 246 9.21 12.87 -28.48
C PRO A 246 10.70 13.20 -28.34
N GLY A 247 11.41 12.43 -27.51
CA GLY A 247 12.86 12.53 -27.40
C GLY A 247 13.34 13.66 -26.51
N ILE A 248 12.53 14.06 -25.53
CA ILE A 248 12.81 15.19 -24.63
C ILE A 248 13.30 14.69 -23.27
N LYS A 249 14.29 15.39 -22.71
CA LYS A 249 14.71 15.23 -21.31
C LYS A 249 14.13 16.35 -20.46
N ILE A 250 13.42 15.98 -19.39
CA ILE A 250 13.00 16.90 -18.34
C ILE A 250 13.94 16.72 -17.16
N GLY A 251 14.68 17.77 -16.80
CA GLY A 251 15.72 17.73 -15.76
C GLY A 251 15.20 17.52 -14.34
N LYS A 252 16.12 17.15 -13.44
CA LYS A 252 15.84 16.90 -12.03
C LYS A 252 15.09 18.06 -11.40
N ASN A 253 14.04 17.75 -10.62
CA ASN A 253 13.14 18.71 -9.98
C ASN A 253 12.48 19.73 -10.91
N ALA A 254 12.57 19.62 -12.24
CA ALA A 254 11.95 20.59 -13.13
C ALA A 254 10.42 20.58 -12.98
N LEU A 255 9.79 21.74 -13.15
CA LEU A 255 8.34 21.92 -13.05
C LEU A 255 7.78 22.36 -14.41
N VAL A 256 7.04 21.47 -15.06
CA VAL A 256 6.28 21.79 -16.27
C VAL A 256 4.89 22.25 -15.84
N GLY A 257 4.51 23.47 -16.18
CA GLY A 257 3.19 24.02 -15.88
C GLY A 257 2.06 23.27 -16.59
N ALA A 258 0.86 23.34 -16.01
CA ALA A 258 -0.33 22.75 -16.61
C ALA A 258 -0.58 23.30 -18.04
N GLY A 259 -0.97 22.43 -18.96
CA GLY A 259 -1.24 22.77 -20.35
C GLY A 259 -0.02 23.16 -21.20
N ALA A 260 1.20 23.06 -20.67
CA ALA A 260 2.39 23.42 -21.43
C ALA A 260 2.67 22.42 -22.56
N VAL A 261 3.22 22.89 -23.68
CA VAL A 261 3.66 22.04 -24.80
C VAL A 261 5.18 22.08 -24.87
N VAL A 262 5.81 21.05 -24.30
CA VAL A 262 7.26 20.97 -24.17
C VAL A 262 7.88 20.46 -25.46
N THR A 263 8.60 21.36 -26.14
CA THR A 263 9.20 21.11 -27.46
C THR A 263 10.72 20.94 -27.44
N LYS A 264 11.35 21.16 -26.28
CA LYS A 264 12.80 21.13 -26.06
C LYS A 264 13.10 20.61 -24.66
N ASP A 265 14.32 20.15 -24.44
CA ASP A 265 14.79 19.74 -23.11
C ASP A 265 14.59 20.85 -22.09
N VAL A 266 14.23 20.45 -20.87
CA VAL A 266 13.99 21.34 -19.74
C VAL A 266 15.14 21.18 -18.75
N PRO A 267 15.89 22.25 -18.44
CA PRO A 267 16.99 22.17 -17.46
C PRO A 267 16.51 21.75 -16.07
N GLU A 268 17.45 21.28 -15.25
CA GLU A 268 17.19 20.98 -13.84
C GLU A 268 16.67 22.22 -13.10
N ASN A 269 15.74 22.00 -12.17
CA ASN A 269 15.03 23.01 -11.39
C ASN A 269 14.27 24.05 -12.22
N ALA A 270 14.24 23.97 -13.56
CA ALA A 270 13.57 24.97 -14.38
C ALA A 270 12.05 24.84 -14.27
N ILE A 271 11.38 25.99 -14.26
CA ILE A 271 9.93 26.11 -14.34
C ILE A 271 9.59 26.54 -15.77
N VAL A 272 8.88 25.69 -16.52
CA VAL A 272 8.46 25.99 -17.90
C VAL A 272 6.95 26.07 -18.03
N ILE A 273 6.45 27.01 -18.84
CA ILE A 273 5.02 27.19 -19.12
C ILE A 273 4.78 27.54 -20.59
N GLY A 274 3.53 27.40 -21.06
CA GLY A 274 3.08 27.93 -22.35
C GLY A 274 3.17 26.94 -23.51
N ASN A 275 2.80 27.41 -24.70
CA ASN A 275 2.80 26.65 -25.95
C ASN A 275 3.40 27.53 -27.09
N PRO A 276 4.64 27.24 -27.56
CA PRO A 276 5.57 26.26 -26.99
C PRO A 276 6.04 26.67 -25.59
N ALA A 277 6.45 25.69 -24.79
CA ALA A 277 6.91 25.93 -23.43
C ALA A 277 8.20 26.77 -23.42
N PHE A 278 8.28 27.75 -22.52
CA PHE A 278 9.47 28.56 -22.26
C PHE A 278 9.76 28.63 -20.76
N ILE A 279 11.02 28.88 -20.41
CA ILE A 279 11.45 29.00 -19.00
C ILE A 279 10.88 30.30 -18.42
N LYS A 280 10.10 30.16 -17.34
CA LYS A 280 9.59 31.27 -16.53
C LYS A 280 10.51 31.63 -15.37
N GLY A 281 11.24 30.64 -14.85
CA GLY A 281 12.12 30.78 -13.69
C GLY A 281 12.70 29.43 -13.28
N TYR A 282 13.22 29.36 -12.06
CA TYR A 282 13.76 28.15 -11.45
C TYR A 282 13.18 27.98 -10.04
N ILE A 283 13.10 26.74 -9.58
CA ILE A 283 12.74 26.40 -8.19
C ILE A 283 13.91 26.81 -7.29
N GLU A 284 13.57 27.38 -6.13
CA GLU A 284 14.52 27.73 -5.06
C GLU A 284 15.00 26.52 -4.26
#